data_AF-A0A2R6KR84-F1
#
_entry.id   AF-A0A2R6KR84-F1
#
_cell.length_a   1.000
_cell.length_b   1.000
_cell.length_c   1.000
_cell.angle_alpha   90.00
_cell.angle_beta   90.00
_cell.angle_gamma   90.00
#
_symmetry.space_group_name_H-M   'P 1'
#
loop_
_entity.id
_entity.type
_entity.pdbx_description
1 polymer ?
#
loop_
_entity_poly.entity_id
_entity_poly.type
_entity_poly.pdbx_seq_one_letter_code
_entity_poly.pdbx_strand_id
1 'polypeptide(L)' 'MELDRETVIEAGISAVAVLLFVAALMIVGGANGRQNLTAVGAKSMLAVLFGFILLMTLVGVFLNRRP' A
#
# COMPACT_ATOMS: atom_id res chain seq x y z
N MET A 1 2.56 19.03 22.07
CA MET A 1 3.53 18.56 21.06
C MET A 1 3.28 19.39 19.81
N GLU A 2 4.16 20.33 19.50
CA GLU A 2 4.14 20.99 18.20
C GLU A 2 4.48 19.93 17.16
N LEU A 3 3.56 19.67 16.24
CA LEU A 3 3.79 18.73 15.15
C LEU A 3 4.88 19.33 14.26
N ASP A 4 6.07 18.73 14.30
CA ASP A 4 7.12 19.08 13.35
C ASP A 4 6.62 18.81 11.93
N ARG A 5 6.96 19.69 10.98
CA ARG A 5 6.53 19.53 9.58
C ARG A 5 6.99 18.19 9.02
N GLU A 6 8.12 17.67 9.49
CA GLU A 6 8.63 16.36 9.12
C GLU A 6 7.67 15.24 9.55
N THR A 7 7.22 15.26 10.81
CA THR A 7 6.26 14.29 11.34
C THR A 7 4.93 14.31 10.58
N VAL A 8 4.44 15.50 10.19
CA VAL A 8 3.21 15.64 9.40
C VAL A 8 3.37 15.04 8.00
N ILE A 9 4.52 15.23 7.37
CA ILE A 9 4.81 14.69 6.03
C ILE A 9 4.90 13.17 6.07
N GLU A 10 5.61 12.60 7.05
CA GLU A 10 5.72 11.15 7.20
C GLU A 10 4.37 10.47 7.47
N ALA A 11 3.58 11.06 8.38
CA ALA A 11 2.23 10.59 8.67
C ALA A 11 1.33 10.68 7.43
N GLY A 12 1.42 11.79 6.68
CA GLY A 12 0.68 11.99 5.44
C GLY A 12 1.03 10.96 4.37
N ILE A 13 2.32 10.68 4.17
CA ILE A 13 2.78 9.69 3.19
C ILE A 13 2.34 8.28 3.59
N SER A 14 2.43 7.93 4.87
CA SER A 14 1.95 6.65 5.39
C SER A 14 0.45 6.48 5.17
N ALA A 15 -0.34 7.52 5.46
CA ALA A 15 -1.78 7.51 5.23
C ALA A 15 -2.13 7.31 3.75
N VAL A 16 -1.45 8.03 2.84
CA VAL A 16 -1.65 7.87 1.39
C VAL A 16 -1.30 6.45 0.93
N ALA A 17 -0.20 5.88 1.42
CA ALA A 17 0.19 4.51 1.07
C ALA A 17 -0.86 3.47 1.50
N VAL A 18 -1.43 3.63 2.69
CA VAL A 18 -2.52 2.76 3.17
C VAL A 18 -3.77 2.91 2.30
N LEU A 19 -4.16 4.14 1.94
CA LEU A 19 -5.32 4.37 1.07
C LEU A 19 -5.13 3.72 -0.31
N LEU A 20 -3.94 3.83 -0.89
CA LEU A 20 -3.61 3.17 -2.16
C LEU A 20 -3.69 1.65 -2.05
N PHE A 21 -3.23 1.08 -0.94
CA PHE A 21 -3.33 -0.36 -0.70
C PHE A 21 -4.77 -0.84 -0.61
N VAL A 22 -5.60 -0.15 0.17
CA VAL A 22 -7.02 -0.47 0.31
C VAL A 22 -7.72 -0.36 -1.04
N ALA A 23 -7.44 0.69 -1.82
CA ALA A 23 -7.99 0.84 -3.16
C ALA A 23 -7.59 -0.33 -4.08
N ALA A 24 -6.34 -0.76 -4.06
CA ALA A 24 -5.87 -1.90 -4.84
C ALA A 24 -6.57 -3.21 -4.43
N LEU A 25 -6.76 -3.43 -3.12
CA LEU A 25 -7.52 -4.59 -2.61
C LEU A 25 -8.98 -4.55 -3.05
N MET A 26 -9.63 -3.39 -3.02
CA MET A 26 -11.02 -3.23 -3.46
C MET A 26 -11.17 -3.55 -4.96
N ILE A 27 -10.24 -3.08 -5.79
CA ILE A 27 -10.23 -3.36 -7.24
C ILE A 27 -10.03 -4.84 -7.50
N VAL A 28 -8.99 -5.44 -6.92
CA VAL A 28 -8.64 -6.85 -7.17
C VAL A 28 -9.65 -7.80 -6.54
N GLY A 29 -10.10 -7.50 -5.32
CA GLY A 29 -11.13 -8.23 -4.60
C GLY A 29 -12.48 -8.13 -5.29
N GLY A 30 -12.87 -6.96 -5.83
CA GLY A 30 -14.09 -6.80 -6.61
C GLY A 30 -14.06 -7.57 -7.94
N ALA A 31 -12.91 -7.60 -8.62
CA ALA A 31 -12.76 -8.30 -9.90
C ALA A 31 -12.65 -9.83 -9.76
N ASN A 32 -12.08 -10.33 -8.66
CA ASN A 32 -11.75 -11.75 -8.47
C ASN A 32 -12.50 -12.42 -7.31
N GLY A 33 -13.30 -11.68 -6.56
CA GLY A 33 -14.08 -12.16 -5.42
C GLY A 33 -15.29 -12.98 -5.87
N ARG A 34 -15.09 -14.29 -6.05
CA ARG A 34 -16.16 -15.28 -6.12
C ARG A 34 -16.02 -16.25 -4.95
N GLN A 35 -17.09 -17.00 -4.65
CA GLN A 35 -17.18 -17.95 -3.51
C GLN A 35 -16.02 -18.96 -3.41
N ASN A 36 -15.23 -19.14 -4.48
CA ASN A 36 -13.95 -19.84 -4.43
C ASN A 36 -12.84 -18.95 -5.01
N LEU A 37 -11.76 -18.77 -4.24
CA LEU A 37 -10.52 -18.16 -4.71
C LEU A 37 -9.97 -19.03 -5.85
N THR A 38 -10.19 -18.58 -7.08
CA THR A 38 -9.54 -19.18 -8.24
C THR A 38 -8.03 -19.02 -8.11
N ALA A 39 -7.25 -19.93 -8.70
CA ALA A 39 -5.79 -19.82 -8.69
C ALA A 39 -5.30 -18.46 -9.25
N VAL A 40 -6.08 -17.85 -10.14
CA VAL A 40 -5.84 -16.50 -10.65
C VAL A 40 -6.09 -15.45 -9.56
N GLY A 41 -7.26 -15.48 -8.90
CA GLY A 41 -7.59 -14.52 -7.83
C GLY A 41 -6.62 -14.58 -6.64
N ALA A 42 -6.17 -15.78 -6.27
CA ALA A 42 -5.16 -15.95 -5.22
C ALA A 42 -3.80 -15.33 -5.61
N LYS A 43 -3.35 -15.55 -6.86
CA LYS A 43 -2.13 -14.90 -7.38
C LYS A 43 -2.27 -13.38 -7.46
N SER A 44 -3.43 -12.87 -7.86
CA SER A 44 -3.70 -11.43 -7.92
C SER A 44 -3.63 -10.78 -6.54
N MET A 45 -4.20 -11.42 -5.51
CA MET A 45 -4.08 -10.96 -4.12
C MET A 45 -2.63 -10.96 -3.64
N LEU A 46 -1.87 -12.00 -3.94
CA LEU A 46 -0.43 -12.05 -3.66
C LEU A 46 0.33 -10.92 -4.36
N ALA A 47 0.02 -10.63 -5.62
CA ALA A 47 0.64 -9.53 -6.36
C ALA A 47 0.37 -8.16 -5.71
N VAL A 48 -0.85 -7.93 -5.21
CA VAL A 48 -1.20 -6.70 -4.46
C VAL A 48 -0.40 -6.60 -3.17
N LEU A 49 -0.28 -7.71 -2.42
CA LEU A 49 0.51 -7.74 -1.19
C LEU A 49 1.98 -7.43 -1.46
N PHE A 50 2.60 -8.11 -2.44
CA PHE A 50 3.98 -7.84 -2.83
C PHE A 50 4.18 -6.40 -3.33
N GLY A 51 3.24 -5.89 -4.13
CA GLY A 51 3.26 -4.51 -4.60
C GLY A 51 3.23 -3.51 -3.45
N PHE A 52 2.42 -3.76 -2.42
CA PHE A 52 2.35 -2.91 -1.24
C PHE A 52 3.63 -2.92 -0.41
N ILE A 53 4.23 -4.10 -0.21
CA ILE A 53 5.52 -4.22 0.49
C ILE A 53 6.61 -3.44 -0.26
N LEU A 54 6.67 -3.56 -1.58
CA LEU A 54 7.62 -2.81 -2.40
C LEU A 54 7.37 -1.31 -2.36
N LEU A 55 6.10 -0.88 -2.39
CA LEU A 55 5.73 0.53 -2.25
C LEU A 55 6.23 1.10 -0.92
N MET A 56 5.94 0.42 0.19
CA MET A 56 6.40 0.86 1.52
C MET A 56 7.92 0.87 1.63
N THR A 57 8.59 -0.10 1.02
CA THR A 57 10.06 -0.15 0.98
C THR A 57 10.61 1.05 0.20
N LEU A 58 10.05 1.36 -0.97
CA LEU A 58 10.44 2.51 -1.79
C LEU A 58 10.18 3.84 -1.05
N VAL A 59 9.02 3.96 -0.40
CA VAL A 59 8.68 5.12 0.41
C VAL A 59 9.68 5.30 1.55
N GLY A 60 10.01 4.23 2.29
CA GLY A 60 11.00 4.29 3.36
C GLY A 60 12.39 4.67 2.86
N VAL A 61 12.85 4.10 1.75
CA VAL A 61 14.13 4.47 1.12
C VAL A 61 14.13 5.92 0.64
N PHE A 62 13.01 6.39 0.09
CA PHE A 62 12.89 7.74 -0.42
C PHE A 62 12.88 8.77 0.71
N LEU A 63 12.14 8.52 1.79
CA LEU A 63 12.17 9.35 3.00
C LEU A 63 13.57 9.41 3.61
N ASN A 64 14.24 8.27 3.75
CA ASN A 64 15.60 8.19 4.27
C ASN A 64 16.65 8.90 3.39
N ARG A 65 16.36 9.15 2.11
CA ARG A 65 17.24 9.88 1.19
C ARG A 65 16.90 11.35 1.05
N ARG A 66 15.83 11.85 1.70
CA ARG A 66 15.54 13.28 1.72
C ARG A 66 16.54 13.97 2.66
N PRO A 67 17.27 14.99 2.17
CA PRO A 67 18.24 15.74 2.97
C PRO A 67 17.55 16.67 3.97
#